data_AF-A0AAV4HA12-F1
#
_entry.id   AF-A0AAV4HA12-F1
#
_cell.length_a   1.000
_cell.length_b   1.000
_cell.length_c   1.000
_cell.angle_alpha   90.00
_cell.angle_beta   90.00
_cell.angle_gamma   90.00
#
_symmetry.space_group_name_H-M   'P 1'
#
loop_
_entity.id
_entity.type
_entity.pdbx_description
1 polymer ?
#
loop_
_entity_poly.entity_id
_entity_poly.type
_entity_poly.pdbx_seq_one_letter_code
_entity_poly.pdbx_strand_id
1 'polypeptide(L)' 'GQLLQPFDAGYAAVVNLNNARHTRHPYIIVMAETVADVQKAMKFARKHQLMLFSQISVGGASP' A
#
# COMPACT_ATOMS: atom_id res chain seq x y z
N GLY A 1 3.31 5.22 -10.76
CA GLY A 1 3.06 4.13 -9.79
C GLY A 1 1.79 3.36 -10.08
N GLN A 2 1.56 2.28 -9.31
CA GLN A 2 0.47 1.32 -9.48
C GLN A 2 -0.52 1.38 -8.31
N LEU A 3 -1.81 1.19 -8.59
CA LEU A 3 -2.87 1.05 -7.60
C LEU A 3 -3.22 -0.43 -7.45
N LEU A 4 -3.33 -0.93 -6.23
CA LEU A 4 -3.78 -2.28 -5.93
C LEU A 4 -5.00 -2.22 -5.01
N GLN A 5 -6.03 -2.95 -5.41
CA GLN A 5 -7.30 -3.12 -4.70
C GLN A 5 -7.47 -4.60 -4.33
N PRO A 6 -8.37 -4.95 -3.39
CA PRO A 6 -8.43 -6.30 -2.83
C PRO A 6 -8.77 -7.40 -3.85
N PHE A 7 -9.36 -7.02 -4.98
CA PHE A 7 -9.72 -7.91 -6.08
C PHE A 7 -8.60 -8.08 -7.12
N ASP A 8 -7.51 -7.32 -7.03
CA ASP A 8 -6.39 -7.45 -7.94
C ASP A 8 -5.50 -8.64 -7.54
N ALA A 9 -5.08 -9.44 -8.52
CA ALA A 9 -4.25 -10.63 -8.28
C ALA A 9 -2.94 -10.31 -7.52
N GLY A 10 -2.39 -9.10 -7.69
CA GLY A 10 -1.16 -8.66 -7.03
C GLY A 10 -1.35 -8.17 -5.58
N TYR A 11 -2.59 -7.97 -5.13
CA TYR A 11 -2.87 -7.40 -3.81
C TYR A 11 -2.40 -8.31 -2.68
N ALA A 12 -2.74 -9.60 -2.72
CA ALA A 12 -2.38 -10.56 -1.67
C ALA A 12 -0.86 -10.69 -1.48
N ALA A 13 -0.09 -10.59 -2.56
CA ALA A 13 1.36 -10.64 -2.51
C ALA A 13 1.98 -9.42 -1.79
N VAL A 14 1.37 -8.24 -1.95
CA VAL A 14 1.87 -6.98 -1.36
C VAL A 14 1.35 -6.77 0.06
N VAL A 15 0.18 -7.32 0.38
CA VAL A 15 -0.46 -7.21 1.72
C VAL A 15 0.20 -8.10 2.76
N ASN A 16 1.02 -9.07 2.34
CA ASN A 16 1.72 -9.99 3.23
C ASN A 16 2.68 -9.23 4.17
N LEU A 17 2.13 -8.79 5.29
CA LEU A 17 2.87 -8.30 6.44
C LEU A 17 3.58 -9.50 7.06
N ASN A 18 4.89 -9.38 7.31
CA ASN A 18 5.71 -10.40 7.97
C ASN A 18 5.18 -10.89 9.33
N ASN A 19 4.13 -10.25 9.87
CA ASN A 19 3.50 -10.60 11.13
C ASN A 19 2.02 -10.97 10.93
N ALA A 20 1.74 -12.28 10.95
CA ALA A 20 0.40 -12.86 10.80
C ALA A 20 -0.61 -12.46 11.89
N ARG A 21 -0.19 -11.75 12.95
CA ARG A 21 -1.09 -11.24 13.98
C ARG A 21 -1.81 -9.93 13.58
N HIS A 22 -1.35 -9.25 12.54
CA HIS A 22 -2.05 -8.08 12.01
C HIS A 22 -3.13 -8.50 11.01
N THR A 23 -4.38 -8.47 11.47
CA THR A 23 -5.57 -8.82 10.68
C THR A 23 -6.17 -7.64 9.91
N ARG A 24 -5.58 -6.44 10.03
CA ARG A 24 -6.04 -5.24 9.33
C ARG A 24 -5.32 -5.13 8.00
N HIS A 25 -6.08 -5.16 6.91
CA HIS A 25 -5.58 -5.04 5.55
C HIS A 25 -6.07 -3.73 4.91
N PRO A 26 -5.20 -2.96 4.25
CA PRO A 26 -5.56 -1.68 3.64
C PRO A 26 -6.45 -1.91 2.42
N TYR A 27 -7.58 -1.19 2.32
CA TYR A 27 -8.47 -1.33 1.15
C TYR A 27 -7.83 -0.84 -0.16
N ILE A 28 -6.82 0.04 -0.09
CA ILE A 28 -6.10 0.57 -1.24
C ILE A 28 -4.62 0.58 -0.92
N ILE A 29 -3.81 0.06 -1.83
CA ILE A 29 -2.36 0.17 -1.77
C ILE A 29 -1.89 0.95 -3.00
N VAL A 30 -1.04 1.95 -2.78
CA VAL A 30 -0.40 2.71 -3.85
C VAL A 30 1.08 2.35 -3.86
N MET A 31 1.52 1.66 -4.91
CA MET A 31 2.94 1.46 -5.19
C MET A 31 3.46 2.72 -5.89
N ALA A 32 3.88 3.69 -5.09
CA ALA A 32 4.44 4.95 -5.58
C ALA A 32 5.88 4.73 -6.06
N GLU A 33 6.16 5.15 -7.30
CA GLU A 33 7.52 5.09 -7.89
C GLU A 33 8.20 6.45 -7.87
N THR A 34 7.40 7.52 -7.84
CA THR A 34 7.86 8.91 -7.86
C THR A 34 7.26 9.71 -6.72
N VAL A 35 7.89 10.84 -6.39
CA VAL A 35 7.35 11.81 -5.41
C VAL A 35 5.97 12.33 -5.83
N ALA A 36 5.73 12.48 -7.13
CA ALA A 36 4.44 12.93 -7.66
C ALA A 36 3.31 11.93 -7.34
N ASP A 37 3.59 10.63 -7.35
CA ASP A 37 2.61 9.60 -6.99
C ASP A 37 2.23 9.69 -5.52
N VAL A 38 3.22 9.89 -4.64
CA VAL A 38 2.99 10.09 -3.20
C VAL A 38 2.11 11.31 -2.96
N GLN A 39 2.42 12.44 -3.61
CA GLN A 39 1.62 13.67 -3.47
C GLN A 39 0.15 13.46 -3.90
N LYS A 40 -0.09 12.74 -5.00
CA LYS A 40 -1.44 12.42 -5.45
C LYS A 40 -2.17 11.50 -4.46
N ALA A 41 -1.50 10.46 -3.95
CA ALA A 41 -2.05 9.55 -2.95
C ALA A 41 -2.43 10.27 -1.65
N MET A 42 -1.56 11.17 -1.17
CA MET A 42 -1.82 11.97 0.03
C MET A 42 -3.01 12.93 -0.14
N LYS A 43 -3.12 13.57 -1.31
CA LYS A 43 -4.29 14.41 -1.63
C LYS A 43 -5.58 13.60 -1.65
N PHE A 44 -5.55 12.41 -2.24
CA PHE A 44 -6.69 11.48 -2.27
C PHE A 44 -7.10 11.05 -0.86
N ALA A 45 -6.14 10.58 -0.06
CA ALA A 45 -6.39 10.15 1.31
C ALA A 45 -6.96 11.29 2.17
N ARG A 46 -6.45 12.52 2.02
CA ARG A 46 -7.01 13.69 2.71
C ARG A 46 -8.45 13.97 2.29
N LYS A 47 -8.75 13.93 0.99
CA LYS A 47 -10.11 14.16 0.46
C LYS A 47 -11.13 13.16 1.01
N HIS A 48 -10.72 11.90 1.17
CA HIS A 48 -11.58 10.81 1.62
C HIS A 48 -11.40 10.46 3.12
N GLN A 49 -10.65 11.28 3.86
CA GLN A 49 -10.35 11.08 5.29
C GLN A 49 -9.87 9.66 5.63
N LEU A 50 -8.99 9.12 4.78
CA LEU A 50 -8.47 7.78 4.94
C LEU A 50 -7.34 7.75 5.97
N MET A 51 -7.28 6.67 6.75
CA MET A 51 -6.10 6.36 7.54
C MET A 51 -4.92 6.03 6.63
N LEU A 52 -3.77 6.60 6.95
CA LEU A 52 -2.54 6.44 6.18
C LEU A 52 -1.59 5.48 6.89
N PHE A 53 -0.97 4.62 6.11
CA PHE A 53 0.16 3.80 6.50
C PHE A 53 1.16 3.82 5.35
N SER A 54 2.44 4.01 5.66
CA SER A 54 3.52 3.99 4.68
C SER A 54 4.49 2.87 5.00
N GLN A 55 4.85 2.10 4.00
CA GLN A 55 5.85 1.04 4.09
C GLN A 55 6.89 1.24 2.99
N ILE A 56 8.16 1.01 3.33
CA ILE A 56 9.22 0.91 2.34
C ILE A 56 9.20 -0.53 1.83
N SER A 57 8.89 -0.71 0.54
CA SER A 57 9.02 -2.00 -0.13
C SER A 57 10.46 -2.14 -0.61
N VAL A 58 11.30 -2.79 0.20
CA VAL A 58 12.61 -3.29 -0.26
C VAL A 58 12.33 -4.55 -1.06
N GLY A 59 12.48 -4.50 -2.38
CA GLY A 59 12.36 -5.67 -3.23
C GLY A 59 13.36 -6.74 -2.77
N GLY A 60 12.85 -7.82 -2.16
CA GLY A 60 13.62 -9.00 -1.80
C GLY A 60 14.52 -8.84 -0.56
N ALA A 61 13.97 -9.11 0.61
CA ALA A 61 14.68 -9.78 1.71
C ALA A 61 13.64 -10.30 2.71
N SER A 62 13.11 -11.50 2.46
CA SER A 62 12.73 -12.36 3.58
C SER A 62 14.03 -12.85 4.23
N PRO A 63 14.16 -12.85 5.57
CA PRO A 63 15.16 -13.69 6.21
C PRO A 63 14.90 -15.18 5.93
#